data_AF-A0A3E4QWW1-F1
#
_entry.id   AF-A0A3E4QWW1-F1
#
_cell.length_a   1.000
_cell.length_b   1.000
_cell.length_c   1.000
_cell.angle_alpha   90.00
_cell.angle_beta   90.00
_cell.angle_gamma   90.00
#
_symmetry.space_group_name_H-M   'P 1'
#
loop_
_entity.id
_entity.type
_entity.pdbx_description
1 polymer ?
#
loop_
_entity_poly.entity_id
_entity_poly.type
_entity_poly.pdbx_seq_one_letter_code
_entity_poly.pdbx_strand_id
1 'polypeptide(L)' 'MSEIKPYKDQEPESQSVSEVVMMYEASTSTVDDFIASLPKDMMQKLIDFAVEECNAGRCISHEQVKVTMKERMGWK' A
#
# COMPACT_ATOMS: atom_id res chain seq x y z
N MET A 1 29.85 15.65 -28.41
CA MET A 1 29.20 16.29 -27.25
C MET A 1 27.80 16.64 -27.71
N SER A 2 26.80 15.88 -27.29
CA SER A 2 25.41 16.09 -27.74
C SER A 2 24.73 17.04 -26.76
N GLU A 3 24.29 18.19 -27.26
CA GLU A 3 23.58 19.22 -26.48
C GLU A 3 22.29 18.65 -25.89
N ILE A 4 22.16 18.74 -24.57
CA ILE A 4 20.96 18.35 -23.83
C ILE A 4 19.95 19.49 -24.00
N LYS A 5 18.81 19.21 -24.64
CA LYS A 5 17.71 20.18 -24.72
C LYS A 5 17.11 20.37 -23.31
N PRO A 6 16.96 21.61 -22.81
CA PRO A 6 16.30 21.83 -21.53
C PRO A 6 14.81 21.47 -21.65
N TYR A 7 14.29 20.83 -20.60
CA TYR A 7 12.87 20.50 -20.48
C TYR A 7 12.07 21.81 -20.48
N LYS A 8 11.08 21.92 -21.37
CA LYS A 8 10.15 23.05 -21.36
C LYS A 8 9.18 22.88 -20.21
N ASP A 9 9.01 23.92 -19.41
CA ASP A 9 7.92 24.01 -18.43
C ASP A 9 6.58 23.87 -19.18
N GLN A 10 5.94 22.71 -19.04
CA GLN A 10 4.55 22.50 -19.43
C GLN A 10 3.68 23.26 -18.42
N GLU A 11 2.94 24.25 -18.88
CA GLU A 11 1.80 24.79 -18.12
C GLU A 11 0.86 23.63 -17.74
N PRO A 12 0.15 23.70 -16.60
CA PRO A 12 -0.70 22.61 -16.15
C PRO A 12 -1.85 22.41 -17.14
N GLU A 13 -1.63 21.53 -18.12
CA GLU A 13 -2.69 20.96 -18.93
C GLU A 13 -3.70 20.37 -17.94
N SER A 14 -4.92 20.87 -18.00
CA SER A 14 -6.07 20.36 -17.24
C SER A 14 -6.04 18.84 -17.25
N GLN A 15 -5.66 18.28 -16.10
CA GLN A 15 -5.43 16.87 -15.88
C GLN A 15 -6.71 16.12 -16.25
N SER A 16 -6.79 15.62 -17.49
CA SER A 16 -7.85 14.68 -17.88
C SER A 16 -7.56 13.41 -17.11
N VAL A 17 -8.16 13.29 -15.92
CA VAL A 17 -8.05 12.11 -15.09
C VAL A 17 -8.60 10.95 -15.92
N SER A 18 -7.70 10.02 -16.28
CA SER A 18 -8.07 8.83 -17.04
C SER A 18 -9.16 8.06 -16.29
N GLU A 19 -10.15 7.53 -17.02
CA GLU A 19 -11.20 6.65 -16.48
C GLU A 19 -10.60 5.47 -15.70
N VAL A 20 -9.39 5.04 -16.07
CA VAL A 20 -8.63 4.01 -15.35
C VAL A 20 -8.23 4.48 -13.95
N VAL A 21 -7.79 5.74 -13.78
CA VAL A 21 -7.41 6.29 -12.46
C VAL A 21 -8.62 6.40 -11.56
N MET A 22 -9.76 6.84 -12.11
CA MET A 22 -11.04 6.87 -11.40
C MET A 22 -11.47 5.47 -10.91
N MET A 23 -11.14 4.40 -11.64
CA MET A 23 -11.50 3.02 -11.25
C MET A 23 -10.68 2.51 -10.05
N TYR A 24 -9.41 2.90 -9.95
CA TYR A 24 -8.58 2.62 -8.75
C TYR A 24 -9.05 3.45 -7.54
N GLU A 25 -9.48 4.69 -7.77
CA GLU A 25 -10.01 5.58 -6.72
C GLU A 25 -11.44 5.23 -6.31
N ALA A 26 -12.23 4.59 -7.17
CA ALA A 26 -13.64 4.27 -6.92
C ALA A 26 -13.85 3.18 -5.86
N SER A 27 -12.80 2.42 -5.51
CA SER A 27 -12.87 1.40 -4.46
C SER A 27 -12.47 1.98 -3.10
N THR A 28 -13.19 3.01 -2.65
CA THR A 28 -13.00 3.63 -1.33
C THR A 28 -13.83 2.96 -0.23
N SER A 29 -14.12 1.65 -0.34
CA SER A 29 -14.52 0.91 0.86
C SER A 29 -13.35 0.98 1.82
N THR A 30 -13.56 1.57 2.99
CA THR A 30 -12.49 1.69 3.97
C THR A 30 -12.02 0.29 4.36
N VAL A 31 -10.77 0.17 4.82
CA VAL A 31 -10.26 -1.12 5.32
C VAL A 31 -11.18 -1.66 6.43
N ASP A 32 -11.80 -0.77 7.19
CA ASP A 32 -12.78 -1.09 8.23
C ASP A 32 -14.06 -1.71 7.66
N ASP A 33 -14.61 -1.16 6.57
CA ASP A 33 -15.79 -1.72 5.89
C ASP A 33 -15.50 -3.13 5.33
N PHE A 34 -14.30 -3.32 4.78
CA PHE A 34 -13.86 -4.64 4.32
C PHE A 34 -13.77 -5.63 5.48
N ILE A 35 -13.13 -5.25 6.59
CA ILE A 35 -13.05 -6.11 7.78
C ILE A 35 -14.44 -6.43 8.32
N ALA A 36 -15.36 -5.46 8.35
CA ALA A 36 -16.74 -5.66 8.79
C ALA A 36 -17.54 -6.60 7.88
N SER A 37 -17.16 -6.69 6.59
CA SER A 37 -17.79 -7.60 5.63
C SER A 37 -17.36 -9.07 5.77
N LEU A 38 -16.28 -9.34 6.51
CA LEU A 38 -15.76 -10.71 6.67
C LEU A 38 -16.71 -11.58 7.52
N PRO A 39 -16.97 -12.84 7.11
CA PRO A 39 -17.70 -13.78 7.95
C PRO A 39 -16.99 -13.98 9.30
N LYS A 40 -17.76 -14.05 10.39
CA LYS A 40 -17.21 -14.19 11.75
C LYS A 40 -16.28 -15.40 11.89
N ASP A 41 -16.67 -16.54 11.31
CA ASP A 41 -15.85 -17.77 11.35
C ASP A 41 -14.52 -17.61 10.61
N MET A 42 -14.50 -16.81 9.55
CA MET A 42 -13.28 -16.49 8.82
C MET A 42 -12.39 -15.57 9.66
N MET A 43 -12.97 -14.52 10.25
CA MET A 43 -12.25 -13.61 11.14
C MET A 43 -11.60 -14.35 12.32
N GLN A 44 -12.32 -15.31 12.91
CA GLN A 44 -11.80 -16.12 14.01
C GLN A 44 -10.59 -16.96 13.59
N LYS A 45 -10.67 -17.65 12.44
CA LYS A 45 -9.53 -18.42 11.90
C LYS A 45 -8.32 -17.54 11.59
N LEU A 46 -8.55 -16.32 11.09
CA LEU A 46 -7.48 -15.36 10.82
C LEU A 46 -6.79 -14.92 12.10
N ILE A 47 -7.54 -14.70 13.18
CA ILE A 47 -6.99 -14.36 14.50
C ILE A 47 -6.18 -15.53 15.06
N ASP A 48 -6.73 -16.75 15.03
CA ASP A 48 -6.04 -17.95 15.51
C ASP A 48 -4.72 -18.17 14.76
N PHE A 49 -4.74 -18.04 13.43
CA PHE A 49 -3.55 -18.11 12.59
C PHE A 49 -2.52 -17.03 12.97
N ALA A 50 -2.94 -15.77 13.11
CA ALA A 50 -2.04 -14.69 13.48
C ALA A 50 -1.37 -14.92 14.84
N VAL A 51 -2.12 -15.44 15.83
CA VAL A 51 -1.58 -15.79 17.15
C VAL A 51 -0.57 -16.93 17.04
N GLU A 52 -0.86 -17.97 16.26
CA GLU A 52 0.05 -19.10 16.04
C GLU A 52 1.36 -18.65 15.39
N GLU A 53 1.29 -17.85 14.32
CA GLU A 53 2.46 -17.27 13.64
C GLU A 53 3.29 -16.40 14.58
N CYS A 54 2.63 -15.59 15.42
CA CYS A 54 3.32 -14.73 16.38
C CYS A 54 4.02 -15.53 17.48
N ASN A 55 3.37 -16.58 18.00
CA ASN A 55 4.00 -17.49 18.97
C ASN A 55 5.16 -18.26 18.35
N ALA A 56 5.10 -18.56 17.06
CA ALA A 56 6.19 -19.20 16.33
C ALA A 56 7.33 -18.22 15.94
N GLY A 57 7.23 -16.94 16.32
CA GLY A 57 8.24 -15.92 16.04
C GLY A 57 8.28 -15.47 14.57
N ARG A 58 7.23 -15.74 13.79
CA ARG A 58 7.14 -15.36 12.37
C ARG A 58 6.54 -13.97 12.15
N CYS A 59 5.95 -13.38 13.18
CA CYS A 59 5.46 -12.00 13.14
C CYS A 59 6.61 -10.99 13.26
N ILE A 60 6.51 -9.89 12.50
CA ILE A 60 7.39 -8.73 12.63
C ILE A 60 6.57 -7.52 13.08
N SER A 61 7.12 -6.74 14.01
CA SER A 61 6.46 -5.52 14.48
C SER A 61 6.42 -4.46 13.37
N HIS A 62 5.48 -3.53 13.47
CA HIS A 62 5.35 -2.44 12.51
C HIS A 62 6.63 -1.58 12.41
N GLU A 63 7.35 -1.41 13.52
CA GLU A 63 8.66 -0.73 13.50
C GLU A 63 9.73 -1.53 12.76
N GLN A 64 9.76 -2.86 12.92
CA GLN A 64 10.65 -3.71 12.13
C GLN A 64 10.31 -3.66 10.64
N VAL A 65 9.02 -3.63 10.28
CA VAL A 65 8.59 -3.44 8.88
C VAL A 65 9.14 -2.12 8.32
N LYS A 66 9.00 -1.01 9.07
CA LYS A 66 9.52 0.30 8.65
C LYS A 66 11.02 0.27 8.44
N VAL A 67 11.77 -0.33 9.37
CA VAL A 67 13.23 -0.43 9.28
C VAL A 67 13.63 -1.29 8.07
N THR A 68 13.07 -2.49 7.94
CA THR A 68 13.37 -3.39 6.80
C THR A 68 13.02 -2.76 5.46
N MET A 69 11.91 -2.00 5.40
CA MET A 69 11.52 -1.28 4.18
C MET A 69 12.50 -0.14 3.86
N LYS A 70 12.87 0.68 4.85
CA LYS A 70 13.86 1.76 4.66
C LYS A 70 15.20 1.22 4.20
N GLU A 71 15.68 0.14 4.82
CA GLU A 71 16.93 -0.52 4.44
C GLU A 71 16.89 -1.05 3.00
N ARG A 72 15.80 -1.73 2.59
CA ARG A 72 15.64 -2.25 1.23
C ARG A 72 15.52 -1.15 0.17
N MET A 73 14.87 -0.04 0.52
CA MET A 73 14.67 1.08 -0.39
C MET A 73 15.85 2.07 -0.39
N GLY A 74 16.86 1.86 0.48
CA GLY A 74 18.00 2.76 0.63
C GLY A 74 17.63 4.13 1.19
N TRP A 75 16.49 4.23 1.89
CA TRP A 75 15.99 5.47 2.46
C TRP A 75 16.62 5.69 3.84
N LYS A 76 17.33 6.81 4.00
CA LYS A 76 17.93 7.24 5.28
C LYS A 76 16.90 7.95 6.14
#